data_AF-A0A842KWE7-F1
#
_entry.id   AF-A0A842KWE7-F1
#
_cell.length_a   1.000
_cell.length_b   1.000
_cell.length_c   1.000
_cell.angle_alpha   90.00
_cell.angle_beta   90.00
_cell.angle_gamma   90.00
#
_symmetry.space_group_name_H-M   'P 1'
#
loop_
_entity.id
_entity.type
_entity.pdbx_description
1 polymer ?
#
loop_
_entity_poly.entity_id
_entity_poly.type
_entity_poly.pdbx_seq_one_letter_code
_entity_poly.pdbx_strand_id
1 'polypeptide(L)'
;MINVKKLFRRKKGQGALEYLFMIAAALIIIFVVVRYISGTGSQATQQSDIVSLQSQAELAKSSLQAKGWWYDNYYVMKDSNILGISPDNTTNKAIANITISDSAYLQDIQTEYSKNEQLGTLYNNCMGGNETACKVLAALGGN
;
A
#
# COMPACT_ATOMS: atom_id res chain seq x y z
N MET A 1 57.96 23.59 56.19
CA MET A 1 56.83 24.22 55.48
C MET A 1 56.56 23.43 54.21
N ILE A 2 55.39 22.79 54.10
CA ILE A 2 55.06 21.84 53.02
C ILE A 2 54.58 22.61 51.78
N ASN A 3 55.20 22.31 50.64
CA ASN A 3 55.02 23.02 49.38
C ASN A 3 53.84 22.44 48.58
N VAL A 4 52.74 23.20 48.52
CA VAL A 4 51.41 22.77 48.03
C VAL A 4 51.29 22.73 46.49
N LYS A 5 52.35 23.06 45.74
CA LYS A 5 52.32 23.20 44.27
C LYS A 5 52.18 21.91 43.46
N LYS A 6 52.06 20.73 44.09
CA LYS A 6 52.14 19.43 43.39
C LYS A 6 50.85 18.60 43.35
N LEU A 7 49.69 19.17 43.68
CA LEU A 7 48.43 18.40 43.84
C LEU A 7 47.43 18.44 42.67
N PHE A 8 47.64 19.22 41.60
CA PHE A 8 46.71 19.29 40.48
C PHE A 8 47.33 18.98 39.10
N ARG A 9 48.06 17.87 39.00
CA ARG A 9 48.37 17.28 37.68
C ARG A 9 48.06 15.79 37.66
N ARG A 10 46.78 15.48 37.51
CA ARG A 10 46.34 14.21 36.93
C ARG A 10 45.20 14.50 35.95
N LYS A 11 45.55 14.83 34.71
CA LYS A 11 44.68 14.57 33.55
C LYS A 11 44.48 13.05 33.50
N LYS A 12 43.42 12.51 34.12
CA LYS A 12 43.17 11.06 34.19
C LYS A 12 41.84 10.62 33.56
N GLY A 13 41.20 11.48 32.79
CA GLY A 13 39.96 11.17 32.06
C GLY A 13 40.10 11.11 30.54
N GLN A 14 41.28 11.42 29.98
CA GLN A 14 41.41 11.68 28.54
C GLN A 14 41.23 10.42 27.68
N GLY A 15 41.62 9.23 28.18
CA GLY A 15 41.41 7.97 27.44
C GLY A 15 39.97 7.47 27.43
N ALA A 16 39.21 7.66 28.52
CA ALA A 16 37.81 7.22 28.58
C ALA A 16 36.90 8.04 27.66
N LEU A 17 37.26 9.30 27.40
CA LEU A 17 36.52 10.20 26.51
C LEU A 17 36.67 9.78 25.04
N GLU A 18 37.83 9.27 24.64
CA GLU A 18 38.06 8.72 23.30
C GLU A 18 37.20 7.48 23.03
N TYR A 19 37.13 6.55 24.01
CA TYR A 19 36.25 5.38 23.90
C TYR A 19 34.76 5.77 23.88
N LEU A 20 34.34 6.75 24.68
CA LEU A 20 32.97 7.26 24.65
C LEU A 20 32.61 7.88 23.31
N PHE A 21 33.54 8.60 22.68
CA PHE A 21 33.30 9.22 21.38
C PHE A 21 33.19 8.19 20.26
N MET A 22 34.00 7.12 20.30
CA MET A 22 33.95 6.03 19.33
C MET A 22 32.63 5.27 19.40
N ILE A 23 32.15 4.99 20.62
CA ILE A 23 30.86 4.33 20.85
C ILE A 23 29.72 5.25 20.41
N ALA A 24 29.78 6.54 20.74
CA ALA A 24 28.76 7.51 20.33
C ALA A 24 28.66 7.61 18.80
N ALA A 25 29.79 7.65 18.09
CA ALA A 25 29.81 7.67 16.63
C ALA A 25 29.18 6.40 16.04
N ALA A 26 29.49 5.22 16.58
CA ALA A 26 28.88 3.97 16.15
C ALA A 26 27.35 3.96 16.36
N LEU A 27 26.87 4.45 17.51
CA LEU A 27 25.44 4.55 17.81
C LEU A 27 24.71 5.54 16.89
N ILE A 28 25.33 6.68 16.56
CA ILE A 28 24.79 7.66 15.62
C ILE A 28 24.60 7.03 14.24
N ILE A 29 25.61 6.29 13.74
CA ILE A 29 25.55 5.62 12.43
C ILE A 29 24.41 4.59 12.42
N ILE A 30 24.32 3.74 13.45
CA ILE A 30 23.24 2.76 13.57
C ILE A 30 21.87 3.45 13.57
N PHE A 31 21.72 4.54 14.32
CA PHE A 31 20.47 5.29 14.39
C PHE A 31 20.06 5.87 13.02
N VAL A 32 20.99 6.45 12.28
CA VAL A 32 20.73 6.98 10.93
C VAL A 32 20.34 5.86 9.97
N VAL A 33 21.02 4.72 10.00
CA VAL A 33 20.70 3.56 9.15
C VAL A 33 19.31 3.01 9.47
N VAL A 34 18.99 2.81 10.75
CA VAL A 34 17.65 2.35 11.18
C VAL A 34 16.57 3.35 10.79
N ARG A 35 16.82 4.65 10.96
CA ARG A 35 15.88 5.71 10.54
C ARG A 35 15.66 5.73 9.04
N TYR A 36 16.72 5.54 8.25
CA TYR A 36 16.66 5.50 6.80
C TYR A 36 15.89 4.26 6.30
N ILE A 37 16.20 3.07 6.82
CA ILE A 37 15.49 1.82 6.49
C ILE A 37 14.02 1.87 6.91
N SER A 38 13.73 2.44 8.09
CA SER A 38 12.34 2.58 8.56
C SER A 38 11.54 3.58 7.72
N GLY A 39 12.19 4.66 7.26
CA GLY A 39 11.60 5.65 6.38
C GLY A 39 11.32 5.12 4.96
N THR A 40 12.24 4.33 4.39
CA THR A 40 12.08 3.72 3.06
C THR A 40 11.13 2.52 3.07
N GLY A 41 11.05 1.79 4.19
CA GLY A 41 10.10 0.67 4.34
C GLY A 41 8.65 1.09 4.19
N SER A 42 8.28 2.28 4.71
CA SER A 42 6.90 2.79 4.67
C SER A 42 6.39 3.09 3.24
N GLN A 43 7.30 3.47 2.34
CA GLN A 43 6.99 3.77 0.94
C GLN A 43 7.06 2.50 0.07
N ALA A 44 7.97 1.57 0.41
CA ALA A 44 8.06 0.26 -0.24
C ALA A 44 6.83 -0.63 0.06
N THR A 45 6.25 -0.57 1.27
CA THR A 45 5.02 -1.31 1.60
C THR A 45 3.84 -0.87 0.75
N GLN A 46 3.59 0.44 0.63
CA GLN A 46 2.50 0.98 -0.20
C GLN A 46 2.66 0.61 -1.68
N GLN A 47 3.90 0.65 -2.20
CA GLN A 47 4.15 0.26 -3.58
C GLN A 47 4.07 -1.26 -3.81
N SER A 48 4.36 -2.07 -2.80
CA SER A 48 4.16 -3.54 -2.86
C SER A 48 2.67 -3.89 -2.89
N ASP A 49 1.85 -3.17 -2.12
CA ASP A 49 0.42 -3.44 -2.01
C ASP A 49 -0.32 -3.15 -3.32
N ILE A 50 0.00 -2.03 -4.00
CA ILE A 50 -0.60 -1.73 -5.31
C ILE A 50 -0.21 -2.74 -6.39
N VAL A 51 1.04 -3.24 -6.41
CA VAL A 51 1.47 -4.25 -7.38
C VAL A 51 0.75 -5.59 -7.16
N SER A 52 0.54 -5.98 -5.90
CA SER A 52 -0.28 -7.15 -5.56
C SER A 52 -1.73 -6.98 -6.05
N LEU A 53 -2.32 -5.80 -5.81
CA LEU A 53 -3.67 -5.47 -6.26
C LEU A 53 -3.78 -5.47 -7.79
N GLN A 54 -2.78 -4.97 -8.50
CA GLN A 54 -2.72 -5.03 -9.97
C GLN A 54 -2.69 -6.48 -10.48
N SER A 55 -1.89 -7.35 -9.85
CA SER A 55 -1.88 -8.78 -10.19
C SER A 55 -3.24 -9.44 -9.96
N GLN A 56 -3.93 -9.10 -8.87
CA GLN A 56 -5.29 -9.58 -8.61
C GLN A 56 -6.29 -9.05 -9.65
N ALA A 57 -6.15 -7.80 -10.08
CA ALA A 57 -6.99 -7.21 -11.12
C ALA A 57 -6.79 -7.89 -12.49
N GLU A 58 -5.57 -8.30 -12.85
CA GLU A 58 -5.31 -9.09 -14.05
C GLU A 58 -5.97 -10.47 -14.02
N LEU A 59 -5.89 -11.14 -12.87
CA LEU A 59 -6.57 -12.43 -12.65
C LEU A 59 -8.08 -12.26 -12.76
N ALA A 60 -8.63 -11.20 -12.17
CA ALA A 60 -10.04 -10.87 -12.25
C ALA A 60 -10.49 -10.65 -13.70
N LYS A 61 -9.75 -9.82 -14.45
CA LYS A 61 -9.99 -9.60 -15.88
C LYS A 61 -9.98 -10.90 -16.67
N SER A 62 -8.98 -11.74 -16.46
CA SER A 62 -8.86 -13.04 -17.11
C SER A 62 -10.06 -13.95 -16.78
N SER A 63 -10.50 -13.98 -15.52
CA SER A 63 -11.69 -14.74 -15.11
C SER A 63 -12.98 -14.20 -15.73
N LEU A 64 -13.15 -12.88 -15.81
CA LEU A 64 -14.33 -12.26 -16.41
C LEU A 64 -14.35 -12.47 -17.93
N GLN A 65 -13.19 -12.41 -18.60
CA GLN A 65 -13.04 -12.75 -20.02
C GLN A 65 -13.40 -14.21 -20.29
N ALA A 66 -12.94 -15.14 -19.45
CA ALA A 66 -13.27 -16.56 -19.58
C ALA A 66 -14.78 -16.83 -19.44
N LYS A 67 -15.48 -16.01 -18.64
CA LYS A 67 -16.95 -16.07 -18.48
C LYS A 67 -17.72 -15.30 -19.57
N GLY A 68 -17.03 -14.57 -20.44
CA GLY A 68 -17.66 -13.71 -21.45
C GLY A 68 -18.33 -12.46 -20.86
N TRP A 69 -17.91 -12.01 -19.68
CA TRP A 69 -18.47 -10.84 -18.98
C TRP A 69 -17.61 -9.59 -19.12
N TRP A 70 -16.39 -9.74 -19.65
CA TRP A 70 -15.49 -8.61 -19.86
C TRP A 70 -15.67 -7.97 -21.23
N TYR A 71 -16.14 -6.72 -21.22
CA TYR A 71 -16.05 -5.82 -22.36
C TYR A 71 -15.67 -4.44 -21.86
N ASP A 72 -14.72 -3.79 -22.53
CA ASP A 72 -14.14 -2.53 -22.04
C ASP A 72 -15.18 -1.42 -21.89
N ASN A 73 -16.26 -1.45 -22.66
CA ASN A 73 -17.36 -0.48 -22.63
C ASN A 73 -18.46 -0.82 -21.62
N TYR A 74 -18.40 -1.95 -20.91
CA TYR A 74 -19.38 -2.30 -19.89
C TYR A 74 -19.09 -1.55 -18.60
N TYR A 75 -20.14 -1.18 -17.89
CA TYR A 75 -20.09 -0.45 -16.63
C TYR A 75 -20.05 -1.40 -15.45
N VAL A 76 -19.25 -1.04 -14.46
CA VAL A 76 -19.33 -1.60 -13.12
C VAL A 76 -20.30 -0.74 -12.32
N MET A 77 -21.36 -1.37 -11.86
CA MET A 77 -22.37 -0.78 -11.01
C MET A 77 -22.18 -1.29 -9.59
N LYS A 78 -22.35 -0.40 -8.61
CA LYS A 78 -22.31 -0.76 -7.20
C LYS A 78 -23.70 -0.66 -6.61
N ASP A 79 -24.13 -1.70 -5.92
CA ASP A 79 -25.28 -1.69 -5.02
C ASP A 79 -24.92 -2.37 -3.72
N SER A 80 -24.75 -1.59 -2.64
CA SER A 80 -24.53 -2.05 -1.27
C SER A 80 -23.43 -3.12 -1.13
N ASN A 81 -23.76 -4.40 -1.35
CA ASN A 81 -22.87 -5.56 -1.25
C ASN A 81 -22.72 -6.32 -2.58
N ILE A 82 -23.13 -5.73 -3.70
CA ILE A 82 -23.14 -6.33 -5.03
C ILE A 82 -22.40 -5.40 -5.97
N LEU A 83 -21.51 -5.98 -6.77
CA LEU A 83 -20.98 -5.36 -7.96
C LEU A 83 -21.63 -5.99 -9.19
N GLY A 84 -22.35 -5.15 -9.94
CA GLY A 84 -22.97 -5.53 -11.20
C GLY A 84 -22.09 -5.16 -12.39
N ILE A 85 -22.04 -6.00 -13.40
CA ILE A 85 -21.49 -5.65 -14.71
C ILE A 85 -22.66 -5.44 -15.66
N SER A 86 -22.74 -4.28 -16.32
CA SER A 86 -23.86 -3.91 -17.18
C SER A 86 -23.37 -3.29 -18.50
N PRO A 87 -24.01 -3.57 -19.66
CA PRO A 87 -23.69 -2.88 -20.91
C PRO A 87 -24.08 -1.39 -20.92
N ASP A 88 -24.86 -0.95 -19.94
CA ASP A 88 -25.43 0.38 -19.86
C ASP A 88 -25.36 0.91 -18.41
N ASN A 89 -25.19 2.22 -18.25
CA ASN A 89 -25.14 2.90 -16.96
C ASN A 89 -26.53 3.30 -16.43
N THR A 90 -27.58 3.18 -17.24
CA THR A 90 -28.94 3.64 -16.92
C THR A 90 -29.92 2.52 -16.56
N THR A 91 -29.73 1.32 -17.08
CA THR A 91 -30.61 0.18 -16.76
C THR A 91 -30.01 -0.68 -15.66
N ASN A 92 -30.77 -0.99 -14.61
CA ASN A 92 -30.42 -1.98 -13.56
C ASN A 92 -30.30 -3.43 -14.08
N LYS A 93 -29.99 -3.60 -15.37
CA LYS A 93 -29.90 -4.88 -16.06
C LYS A 93 -28.45 -5.32 -16.13
N ALA A 94 -27.95 -5.78 -14.99
CA ALA A 94 -26.63 -6.39 -14.92
C ALA A 94 -26.63 -7.77 -15.63
N ILE A 95 -25.60 -8.03 -16.44
CA ILE A 95 -25.33 -9.34 -17.02
C ILE A 95 -24.68 -10.30 -16.02
N ALA A 96 -24.05 -9.75 -14.99
CA ALA A 96 -23.42 -10.48 -13.91
C ALA A 96 -23.54 -9.66 -12.62
N ASN A 97 -23.89 -10.34 -11.53
CA ASN A 97 -23.92 -9.77 -10.18
C ASN A 97 -22.95 -10.58 -9.32
N ILE A 98 -21.95 -9.91 -8.76
CA ILE A 98 -20.95 -10.50 -7.87
C ILE A 98 -21.25 -9.99 -6.47
N THR A 99 -21.48 -10.90 -5.53
CA THR A 99 -21.68 -10.53 -4.13
C THR A 99 -20.31 -10.36 -3.48
N ILE A 100 -20.07 -9.19 -2.91
CA ILE A 100 -18.78 -8.80 -2.31
C ILE A 100 -18.83 -8.81 -0.77
N SER A 101 -19.85 -9.42 -0.15
CA SER A 101 -20.02 -9.48 1.30
C SER A 101 -18.81 -10.07 2.03
N ASP A 102 -18.13 -11.04 1.43
CA ASP A 102 -16.94 -11.70 2.00
C ASP A 102 -15.63 -11.11 1.48
N SER A 103 -15.69 -10.06 0.65
CA SER A 103 -14.50 -9.41 0.11
C SER A 103 -13.76 -8.64 1.20
N ALA A 104 -12.44 -8.84 1.27
CA ALA A 104 -11.55 -8.04 2.11
C ALA A 104 -11.62 -6.53 1.79
N TYR A 105 -12.14 -6.16 0.62
CA TYR A 105 -12.20 -4.80 0.13
C TYR A 105 -13.59 -4.15 0.26
N LEU A 106 -14.56 -4.81 0.92
CA LEU A 106 -15.94 -4.33 0.99
C LEU A 106 -16.04 -2.90 1.51
N GLN A 107 -15.35 -2.59 2.62
CA GLN A 107 -15.40 -1.26 3.24
C GLN A 107 -14.84 -0.18 2.31
N ASP A 108 -13.67 -0.42 1.72
CA ASP A 108 -13.02 0.52 0.80
C ASP A 108 -13.88 0.77 -0.45
N ILE A 109 -14.51 -0.27 -0.99
CA ILE A 109 -15.44 -0.16 -2.11
C ILE A 109 -16.70 0.62 -1.68
N GLN A 110 -17.20 0.40 -0.45
CA GLN A 110 -18.39 1.09 0.04
C GLN A 110 -18.15 2.59 0.25
N THR A 111 -16.98 3.00 0.71
CA THR A 111 -16.66 4.39 1.04
C THR A 111 -16.10 5.19 -0.15
N GLU A 112 -15.20 4.58 -0.93
CA GLU A 112 -14.41 5.32 -1.92
C GLU A 112 -14.94 5.16 -3.35
N TYR A 113 -15.57 4.02 -3.65
CA TYR A 113 -16.12 3.76 -4.98
C TYR A 113 -17.56 4.25 -5.12
N SER A 114 -17.73 5.42 -5.74
CA SER A 114 -19.04 6.09 -5.88
C SER A 114 -19.48 6.31 -7.33
N LYS A 115 -18.72 5.82 -8.31
CA LYS A 115 -18.94 6.12 -9.73
C LYS A 115 -19.21 4.84 -10.51
N ASN A 116 -20.24 4.86 -11.35
CA ASN A 116 -20.41 3.86 -12.39
C ASN A 116 -19.41 4.17 -13.50
N GLU A 117 -18.31 3.41 -13.57
CA GLU A 117 -17.30 3.58 -14.61
C GLU A 117 -17.19 2.33 -15.48
N GLN A 118 -16.65 2.53 -16.68
CA GLN A 118 -16.44 1.43 -17.62
C GLN A 118 -15.30 0.52 -17.15
N LEU A 119 -15.42 -0.78 -17.39
CA LEU A 119 -14.43 -1.81 -17.03
C LEU A 119 -13.05 -1.48 -17.62
N GLY A 120 -13.00 -1.01 -18.86
CA GLY A 120 -11.74 -0.60 -19.49
C GLY A 120 -11.10 0.60 -18.77
N THR A 121 -11.89 1.59 -18.39
CA THR A 121 -11.43 2.76 -17.63
C THR A 121 -10.98 2.37 -16.23
N LEU A 122 -11.76 1.54 -15.53
CA LEU A 122 -11.45 1.01 -14.20
C LEU A 122 -10.11 0.24 -14.23
N TYR A 123 -9.92 -0.59 -15.25
CA TYR A 123 -8.68 -1.34 -15.46
C TYR A 123 -7.48 -0.44 -15.72
N ASN A 124 -7.63 0.53 -16.63
CA ASN A 124 -6.56 1.49 -16.89
C ASN A 124 -6.21 2.32 -15.66
N ASN A 125 -7.21 2.71 -14.85
CA ASN A 125 -7.00 3.41 -13.59
C ASN A 125 -6.24 2.53 -12.58
N CYS A 126 -6.59 1.25 -12.46
CA CYS A 126 -5.85 0.31 -11.63
C CYS A 126 -4.40 0.14 -12.09
N MET A 127 -4.17 -0.05 -13.39
CA MET A 127 -2.82 -0.17 -13.95
C MET A 127 -2.02 1.15 -13.83
N GLY A 128 -2.72 2.28 -13.77
CA GLY A 128 -2.16 3.60 -13.45
C GLY A 128 -1.84 3.83 -11.97
N GLY A 129 -2.12 2.85 -11.10
CA GLY A 129 -1.81 2.91 -9.67
C GLY A 129 -2.95 3.38 -8.77
N ASN A 130 -4.20 3.43 -9.26
CA ASN A 130 -5.35 3.73 -8.42
C ASN A 130 -5.76 2.49 -7.59
N GLU A 131 -5.50 2.54 -6.29
CA GLU A 131 -5.80 1.44 -5.36
C GLU A 131 -7.29 1.07 -5.33
N THR A 132 -8.18 2.06 -5.23
CA THR A 132 -9.64 1.82 -5.18
C THR A 132 -10.10 1.07 -6.44
N ALA A 133 -9.63 1.47 -7.62
CA ALA A 133 -9.96 0.80 -8.87
C ALA A 133 -9.48 -0.65 -8.90
N CYS A 134 -8.27 -0.92 -8.41
CA CYS A 134 -7.76 -2.29 -8.32
C CYS A 134 -8.53 -3.14 -7.31
N LYS A 135 -8.91 -2.59 -6.16
CA LYS A 135 -9.72 -3.28 -5.15
C LYS A 135 -11.09 -3.68 -5.70
N VAL A 136 -11.74 -2.80 -6.47
CA VAL A 136 -13.00 -3.12 -7.15
C VAL A 136 -12.82 -4.27 -8.16
N LEU A 137 -11.76 -4.22 -8.99
CA LEU A 137 -11.47 -5.30 -9.94
C LEU A 137 -11.14 -6.62 -9.24
N ALA A 138 -10.31 -6.58 -8.20
CA ALA A 138 -9.97 -7.77 -7.41
C ALA A 138 -11.24 -8.39 -6.79
N ALA A 139 -12.16 -7.57 -6.28
CA ALA A 139 -13.45 -8.03 -5.75
C ALA A 139 -14.37 -8.61 -6.84
N LEU A 140 -14.32 -8.12 -8.08
CA LEU A 140 -15.08 -8.69 -9.20
C LEU A 140 -14.53 -10.07 -9.65
N GLY A 141 -13.24 -10.30 -9.48
CA GLY A 141 -12.58 -11.57 -9.80
C GLY A 141 -12.69 -12.63 -8.71
N GLY A 142 -12.88 -12.19 -7.46
CA GLY A 142 -13.00 -13.07 -6.29
C GLY A 142 -14.36 -13.76 -6.24
N ASN A 143 -14.36 -15.06 -6.52
CA ASN A 143 -15.32 -16.03 -6.03
C ASN A 143 -14.52 -17.14 -5.32
#